data_AF-A0A2U2XCL5-F1
#
_entry.id   AF-A0A2U2XCL5-F1
#
_cell.length_a   1.000
_cell.length_b   1.000
_cell.length_c   1.000
_cell.angle_alpha   90.00
_cell.angle_beta   90.00
_cell.angle_gamma   90.00
#
_symmetry.space_group_name_H-M   'P 1'
#
loop_
_entity.id
_entity.type
_entity.pdbx_description
1 polymer ?
#
loop_
_entity_poly.entity_id
_entity_poly.type
_entity_poly.pdbx_seq_one_letter_code
_entity_poly.pdbx_strand_id
1 'polypeptide(L)'
;MDLITPDLGLVFWTGLTFIILMFILTKFIWKPIMAAVNNREENIQEALDMAKKTKAEMEKLQTQNANLLKEARIERDEMIKEAKVTSDGMIDAAKKKAQIEADRIVENARISLEAEKNAAVAELKNQVATIGLEIAEKILRQELSTDEKQKQLAESFAKDINLN
;
A
#
# COMPACT_ATOMS: atom_id res chain seq x y z
N MET A 1 -88.69 -71.14 -38.85
CA MET A 1 -87.53 -71.73 -38.15
C MET A 1 -86.28 -71.20 -38.83
N ASP A 2 -85.93 -69.93 -38.59
CA ASP A 2 -84.73 -69.25 -39.14
C ASP A 2 -83.97 -68.47 -38.05
N LEU A 3 -84.22 -68.79 -36.77
CA LEU A 3 -83.75 -67.99 -35.63
C LEU A 3 -82.58 -68.61 -34.85
N ILE A 4 -81.99 -69.70 -35.33
CA ILE A 4 -80.91 -70.43 -34.62
C ILE A 4 -79.80 -70.93 -35.57
N THR A 5 -79.52 -70.19 -36.63
CA THR A 5 -78.20 -70.25 -37.28
C THR A 5 -77.66 -68.83 -37.25
N PRO A 6 -76.47 -68.57 -36.65
CA PRO A 6 -75.85 -67.28 -36.82
C PRO A 6 -75.74 -67.03 -38.32
N ASP A 7 -76.28 -65.89 -38.78
CA ASP A 7 -76.13 -65.48 -40.17
C ASP A 7 -74.61 -65.44 -40.47
N LEU A 8 -74.16 -66.43 -41.24
CA LEU A 8 -72.74 -66.63 -41.55
C LEU A 8 -72.17 -65.39 -42.25
N GLY A 9 -73.02 -64.62 -42.94
CA GLY A 9 -72.65 -63.32 -43.51
C GLY A 9 -72.28 -62.30 -42.45
N LEU A 10 -73.09 -62.14 -41.40
CA LEU A 10 -72.80 -61.21 -40.30
C LEU A 10 -71.51 -61.57 -39.56
N VAL A 11 -71.28 -62.86 -39.25
CA VAL A 11 -70.05 -63.30 -38.57
C VAL A 11 -68.80 -63.07 -39.44
N PHE A 12 -68.90 -63.32 -40.75
CA PHE A 12 -67.80 -63.05 -41.68
C PHE A 12 -67.46 -61.56 -41.78
N TRP A 13 -68.47 -60.69 -41.98
CA TRP A 13 -68.25 -59.24 -42.09
C TRP A 13 -67.78 -58.60 -40.78
N THR A 14 -68.27 -59.07 -39.62
CA THR A 14 -67.79 -58.61 -38.32
C THR A 14 -66.36 -59.08 -38.03
N GLY A 15 -66.00 -60.32 -38.37
CA GLY A 15 -64.63 -60.81 -38.27
C GLY A 15 -63.67 -60.06 -39.20
N LEU A 16 -64.08 -59.80 -40.45
CA LEU A 16 -63.30 -59.04 -41.41
C LEU A 16 -63.06 -57.59 -40.93
N THR A 17 -64.11 -56.91 -40.46
CA THR A 17 -63.97 -55.56 -39.91
C THR A 17 -63.13 -55.53 -38.63
N PHE A 18 -63.22 -56.54 -37.77
CA PHE A 18 -62.35 -56.68 -36.60
C PHE A 18 -60.88 -56.88 -36.98
N ILE A 19 -60.58 -57.73 -37.96
CA ILE A 19 -59.20 -57.94 -38.44
C ILE A 19 -58.65 -56.68 -39.08
N ILE A 20 -59.45 -55.98 -39.90
CA ILE A 20 -59.04 -54.69 -40.49
C ILE A 20 -58.77 -53.66 -39.40
N LEU A 21 -59.66 -53.54 -38.41
CA LEU A 21 -59.48 -52.64 -37.27
C LEU A 21 -58.22 -53.01 -36.47
N MET A 22 -58.00 -54.29 -36.17
CA MET A 22 -56.82 -54.77 -35.46
C MET A 22 -55.54 -54.45 -36.23
N PHE A 23 -55.53 -54.61 -37.56
CA PHE A 23 -54.37 -54.26 -38.39
C PHE A 23 -54.09 -52.76 -38.39
N ILE A 24 -55.14 -51.93 -38.41
CA ILE A 24 -55.01 -50.48 -38.29
C ILE A 24 -54.49 -50.10 -36.90
N LEU A 25 -55.08 -50.61 -35.82
CA LEU A 25 -54.66 -50.30 -34.45
C LEU A 25 -53.22 -50.76 -34.19
N THR A 26 -52.87 -51.98 -34.60
CA THR A 26 -51.49 -52.50 -34.43
C THR A 26 -50.47 -51.67 -35.20
N LYS A 27 -50.77 -51.27 -36.44
CA LYS A 27 -49.84 -50.48 -37.25
C LYS A 27 -49.74 -49.01 -36.83
N PHE A 28 -50.86 -48.38 -36.44
CA PHE A 28 -50.91 -46.95 -36.15
C PHE A 28 -50.65 -46.58 -34.68
N ILE A 29 -51.00 -47.44 -33.71
CA ILE A 29 -50.88 -47.10 -32.27
C ILE A 29 -49.54 -47.53 -31.67
N TRP A 30 -48.93 -48.61 -32.16
CA TRP A 30 -47.66 -49.08 -31.60
C TRP A 30 -46.52 -48.09 -31.76
N LYS A 31 -46.43 -47.42 -32.92
CA LYS A 31 -45.41 -46.40 -33.19
C LYS A 31 -45.45 -45.22 -32.19
N PRO A 32 -46.58 -44.51 -31.98
CA PRO A 32 -46.63 -43.39 -31.05
C PRO A 32 -46.43 -43.80 -29.59
N ILE A 33 -46.90 -44.98 -29.17
CA ILE A 33 -46.67 -45.46 -27.80
C ILE A 33 -45.18 -45.71 -27.56
N MET A 34 -44.51 -46.42 -28.47
CA MET A 34 -43.08 -46.71 -28.32
C MET A 34 -42.24 -45.42 -28.40
N ALA A 35 -42.62 -44.49 -29.29
CA ALA A 35 -41.99 -43.18 -29.36
C ALA A 35 -42.15 -42.38 -28.05
N ALA A 36 -43.32 -42.41 -27.41
CA ALA A 36 -43.55 -41.72 -26.15
C ALA A 36 -42.71 -42.30 -25.00
N VAL A 37 -42.55 -43.63 -24.95
CA VAL A 37 -41.72 -44.31 -23.95
C VAL A 37 -40.23 -43.99 -24.18
N ASN A 38 -39.75 -44.12 -25.42
CA ASN A 38 -38.36 -43.80 -25.76
C ASN A 38 -38.02 -42.34 -25.48
N ASN A 39 -38.90 -41.41 -25.83
CA ASN A 39 -38.73 -39.99 -25.52
C ASN A 39 -38.66 -39.76 -24.01
N ARG A 40 -39.50 -40.44 -23.23
CA ARG A 40 -39.44 -40.34 -21.76
C ARG A 40 -38.12 -40.88 -21.20
N GLU A 41 -37.66 -42.02 -21.72
CA GLU A 41 -36.37 -42.61 -21.33
C GLU A 41 -35.20 -41.68 -21.67
N GLU A 42 -35.17 -41.14 -22.88
CA GLU A 42 -34.17 -40.18 -23.34
C GLU A 42 -34.14 -38.92 -22.47
N ASN A 43 -35.30 -38.31 -22.20
CA ASN A 43 -35.38 -37.13 -21.32
C ASN A 43 -34.89 -37.42 -19.89
N ILE A 44 -35.20 -38.61 -19.34
CA ILE A 44 -34.71 -39.00 -18.01
C ILE A 44 -33.20 -39.18 -18.03
N GLN A 45 -32.67 -39.84 -19.06
CA GLN A 45 -31.25 -40.07 -19.21
C GLN A 45 -30.49 -38.75 -19.36
N GLU A 46 -30.98 -37.83 -20.21
CA GLU A 46 -30.43 -36.49 -20.37
C GLU A 46 -30.46 -35.70 -19.05
N ALA A 47 -31.58 -35.73 -18.32
CA ALA A 47 -31.69 -35.05 -17.04
C ALA A 47 -30.69 -35.60 -15.99
N LEU A 48 -30.51 -36.93 -15.95
CA LEU A 48 -29.55 -37.58 -15.05
C LEU A 48 -28.11 -37.25 -15.43
N ASP A 49 -27.77 -37.24 -16.71
CA ASP A 49 -26.42 -36.93 -17.18
C ASP A 49 -26.11 -35.45 -16.98
N MET A 50 -27.08 -34.56 -17.20
CA MET A 50 -26.97 -33.14 -16.86
C MET A 50 -26.75 -32.95 -15.35
N ALA A 51 -27.52 -33.64 -14.50
CA ALA A 51 -27.36 -33.54 -13.05
C ALA A 51 -25.97 -34.01 -12.58
N LYS A 52 -25.47 -35.13 -13.14
CA LYS A 52 -24.11 -35.62 -12.86
C LYS A 52 -23.05 -34.62 -13.30
N LYS A 53 -23.17 -34.08 -14.51
CA LYS A 53 -22.23 -33.09 -15.04
C LYS A 53 -22.22 -31.82 -14.19
N THR A 54 -23.38 -31.27 -13.85
CA THR A 54 -23.50 -30.09 -12.99
C THR A 54 -22.91 -30.35 -11.61
N LYS A 55 -23.13 -31.53 -11.02
CA LYS A 55 -22.51 -31.88 -9.73
C LYS A 55 -20.99 -31.90 -9.81
N ALA A 56 -20.42 -32.54 -10.84
CA ALA A 56 -18.98 -32.57 -11.05
C ALA A 56 -18.39 -31.17 -11.29
N GLU A 57 -19.08 -30.33 -12.05
CA GLU A 57 -18.68 -28.93 -12.26
C GLU A 57 -18.75 -28.11 -10.98
N MET A 58 -19.78 -28.31 -10.14
CA MET A 58 -19.87 -27.65 -8.83
C MET A 58 -18.74 -28.07 -7.89
N GLU A 59 -18.42 -29.37 -7.80
CA GLU A 59 -17.29 -29.86 -6.99
C GLU A 59 -15.95 -29.28 -7.48
N LYS A 60 -15.76 -29.19 -8.80
CA LYS A 60 -14.60 -28.54 -9.40
C LYS A 60 -14.53 -27.06 -9.06
N LEU A 61 -15.62 -26.32 -9.22
CA LEU A 61 -15.70 -24.89 -8.88
C LEU A 61 -15.47 -24.65 -7.39
N GLN A 62 -15.98 -25.51 -6.52
CA GLN A 62 -15.77 -25.40 -5.07
C GLN A 62 -14.29 -25.60 -4.73
N THR A 63 -13.64 -26.59 -5.34
CA THR A 63 -12.20 -26.84 -5.17
C THR A 63 -11.37 -25.67 -5.70
N GLN A 64 -11.71 -25.14 -6.88
CA GLN A 64 -11.05 -23.97 -7.46
C GLN A 64 -11.19 -22.73 -6.57
N ASN A 65 -12.39 -22.46 -6.05
CA ASN A 65 -12.61 -21.36 -5.10
C ASN A 65 -11.82 -21.53 -3.82
N ALA A 66 -11.77 -22.75 -3.25
CA ALA A 66 -10.98 -23.01 -2.06
C ALA A 66 -9.48 -22.76 -2.30
N ASN A 67 -8.97 -23.17 -3.45
CA ASN A 67 -7.58 -22.90 -3.86
C ASN A 67 -7.32 -21.41 -4.06
N LEU A 68 -8.21 -20.70 -4.75
CA LEU A 68 -8.10 -19.26 -4.99
C LEU A 68 -8.13 -18.47 -3.67
N LEU A 69 -9.00 -18.85 -2.73
CA LEU A 69 -9.03 -18.26 -1.39
C LEU A 69 -7.74 -18.53 -0.60
N LYS A 70 -7.13 -19.71 -0.77
CA LYS A 70 -5.85 -20.02 -0.13
C LYS A 70 -4.72 -19.18 -0.73
N GLU A 71 -4.66 -19.08 -2.05
CA GLU A 71 -3.68 -18.27 -2.77
C GLU A 71 -3.81 -16.78 -2.40
N ALA A 72 -5.02 -16.24 -2.42
CA ALA A 72 -5.28 -14.85 -2.00
C ALA A 72 -4.86 -14.59 -0.54
N ARG A 73 -4.98 -15.57 0.36
CA ARG A 73 -4.49 -15.44 1.75
C ARG A 73 -2.97 -15.41 1.82
N ILE A 74 -2.29 -16.24 1.03
CA ILE A 74 -0.83 -16.27 0.95
C ILE A 74 -0.31 -14.95 0.39
N GLU A 75 -0.85 -14.49 -0.73
CA GLU A 75 -0.47 -13.22 -1.36
C GLU A 75 -0.72 -12.03 -0.41
N ARG A 76 -1.86 -12.02 0.28
CA ARG A 76 -2.14 -11.01 1.33
C ARG A 76 -1.08 -11.04 2.43
N ASP A 77 -0.72 -12.22 2.93
CA ASP A 77 0.26 -12.34 4.01
C ASP A 77 1.67 -11.92 3.56
N GLU A 78 2.04 -12.22 2.31
CA GLU A 78 3.26 -11.72 1.69
C GLU A 78 3.25 -10.20 1.55
N MET A 79 2.16 -9.62 1.04
CA MET A 79 1.99 -8.17 0.92
C MET A 79 2.10 -7.46 2.28
N ILE A 80 1.47 -8.00 3.32
CA ILE A 80 1.57 -7.44 4.68
C ILE A 80 3.00 -7.53 5.21
N LYS A 81 3.69 -8.65 4.95
CA LYS A 81 5.08 -8.83 5.37
C LYS A 81 6.01 -7.84 4.66
N GLU A 82 5.86 -7.68 3.34
CA GLU A 82 6.63 -6.71 2.55
C GLU A 82 6.35 -5.28 3.01
N ALA A 83 5.09 -4.93 3.27
CA ALA A 83 4.71 -3.63 3.78
C ALA A 83 5.36 -3.33 5.15
N LYS A 84 5.43 -4.32 6.06
CA LYS A 84 6.13 -4.17 7.34
C LYS A 84 7.62 -3.94 7.16
N VAL A 85 8.28 -4.78 6.36
CA VAL A 85 9.72 -4.64 6.07
C VAL A 85 10.04 -3.27 5.46
N THR A 86 9.21 -2.82 4.51
CA THR A 86 9.36 -1.51 3.88
C THR A 86 9.13 -0.38 4.88
N SER A 87 8.10 -0.48 5.73
CA SER A 87 7.81 0.50 6.78
C SER A 87 8.95 0.61 7.78
N ASP A 88 9.47 -0.52 8.27
CA ASP A 88 10.60 -0.56 9.20
C ASP A 88 11.85 0.05 8.56
N GLY A 89 12.13 -0.30 7.30
CA GLY A 89 13.23 0.30 6.54
C GLY A 89 13.09 1.81 6.33
N MET A 90 11.86 2.29 6.08
CA MET A 90 11.58 3.73 5.98
C MET A 90 11.81 4.45 7.31
N ILE A 91 11.37 3.86 8.43
CA ILE A 91 11.56 4.43 9.76
C ILE A 91 13.06 4.51 10.09
N ASP A 92 13.83 3.46 9.81
CA ASP A 92 15.27 3.46 10.07
C ASP A 92 16.02 4.45 9.17
N ALA A 93 15.65 4.56 7.90
CA ALA A 93 16.19 5.57 7.00
C ALA A 93 15.86 7.00 7.48
N ALA A 94 14.63 7.23 7.95
CA ALA A 94 14.20 8.51 8.50
C ALA A 94 14.97 8.86 9.78
N LYS A 95 15.14 7.90 10.72
CA LYS A 95 15.95 8.08 11.93
C LYS A 95 17.40 8.41 11.60
N LYS A 96 18.01 7.69 10.65
CA LYS A 96 19.39 7.95 10.22
C LYS A 96 19.54 9.34 9.62
N LYS A 97 18.60 9.76 8.77
CA LYS A 97 18.58 11.11 8.20
C LYS A 97 18.39 12.18 9.28
N ALA A 98 17.50 11.94 10.25
CA ALA A 98 17.29 12.84 11.37
C ALA A 98 18.55 12.99 12.24
N GLN A 99 19.27 11.90 12.50
CA GLN A 99 20.54 11.96 13.25
C GLN A 99 21.59 12.77 12.50
N ILE A 100 21.74 12.55 11.19
CA ILE A 100 22.70 13.31 10.35
C ILE A 100 22.37 14.81 10.37
N GLU A 101 21.10 15.18 10.25
CA GLU A 101 20.70 16.60 10.33
C GLU A 101 20.87 17.17 11.74
N ALA A 102 20.59 16.39 12.78
CA ALA A 102 20.83 16.82 14.16
C ALA A 102 22.31 17.10 14.41
N ASP A 103 23.21 16.20 13.98
CA ASP A 103 24.65 16.37 14.09
C ASP A 103 25.11 17.61 13.31
N ARG A 104 24.56 17.84 12.11
CA ARG A 104 24.84 19.04 11.31
C ARG A 104 24.39 20.32 12.00
N ILE A 105 23.21 20.32 12.64
CA ILE A 105 22.70 21.47 13.40
C ILE A 105 23.62 21.76 14.59
N VAL A 106 24.01 20.73 15.35
CA VAL A 106 24.92 20.88 16.50
C VAL A 106 26.26 21.43 16.07
N GLU A 107 26.82 20.93 14.97
CA GLU A 107 28.10 21.42 14.45
C GLU A 107 28.02 22.87 14.00
N ASN A 108 26.97 23.24 13.26
CA ASN A 108 26.74 24.64 12.88
C ASN A 108 26.57 25.54 14.11
N ALA A 109 25.85 25.08 15.14
CA ALA A 109 25.67 25.84 16.37
C ALA A 109 27.01 26.04 17.11
N ARG A 110 27.90 25.05 17.12
CA ARG A 110 29.25 25.18 17.68
C ARG A 110 30.09 26.21 16.93
N ILE A 111 30.05 26.18 15.60
CA ILE A 111 30.76 27.15 14.75
C ILE A 111 30.25 28.57 15.03
N SER A 112 28.93 28.75 15.10
CA SER A 112 28.32 30.06 15.44
C SER A 112 28.70 30.52 16.85
N LEU A 113 28.68 29.63 17.85
CA LEU A 113 29.10 29.94 19.22
C LEU A 113 30.57 30.34 19.31
N GLU A 114 31.45 29.68 18.56
CA GLU A 114 32.88 30.03 18.54
C GLU A 114 33.09 31.40 17.90
N ALA A 115 32.41 31.69 16.79
CA ALA A 115 32.44 33.00 16.16
C ALA A 115 31.92 34.10 17.11
N GLU A 116 30.81 33.86 17.80
CA GLU A 116 30.20 34.81 18.75
C GLU A 116 31.11 35.03 19.98
N LYS A 117 31.72 33.97 20.51
CA LYS A 117 32.72 34.08 21.58
C LYS A 117 33.91 34.93 21.16
N ASN A 118 34.43 34.72 19.95
CA ASN A 118 35.55 35.51 19.43
C ASN A 118 35.17 36.98 19.25
N ALA A 119 33.95 37.27 18.77
CA ALA A 119 33.42 38.62 18.67
C ALA A 119 33.28 39.28 20.06
N ALA A 120 32.72 38.58 21.04
CA ALA A 120 32.58 39.07 22.41
C ALA A 120 33.95 39.36 23.06
N VAL A 121 34.95 38.51 22.84
CA VAL A 121 36.32 38.75 23.33
C VAL A 121 36.95 39.98 22.65
N ALA A 122 36.74 40.16 21.35
CA ALA A 122 37.24 41.34 20.63
C ALA A 122 36.57 42.63 21.15
N GLU A 123 35.27 42.59 21.39
CA GLU A 123 34.53 43.71 21.97
C GLU A 123 35.04 44.04 23.38
N LEU A 124 35.25 43.03 24.22
CA LEU A 124 35.76 43.22 25.58
C LEU A 124 37.17 43.83 25.57
N LYS A 125 38.05 43.40 24.65
CA LYS A 125 39.38 44.00 24.47
C LYS A 125 39.29 45.47 24.09
N ASN A 126 38.37 45.84 23.18
CA ASN A 126 38.15 47.23 22.80
C ASN A 126 37.66 48.07 23.99
N GLN A 127 36.70 47.56 24.77
CA GLN A 127 36.21 48.25 25.97
C GLN A 127 37.32 48.45 27.01
N VAL A 128 38.15 47.42 27.26
CA VAL A 128 39.30 47.53 28.17
C VAL A 128 40.34 48.54 27.66
N ALA A 129 40.60 48.58 26.35
CA ALA A 129 41.51 49.56 25.76
C ALA A 129 40.99 51.00 25.94
N THR A 130 39.69 51.23 25.74
CA THR A 130 39.05 52.54 25.97
C THR A 130 39.15 52.96 27.43
N ILE A 131 38.80 52.08 28.38
CA ILE A 131 38.90 52.37 29.81
C ILE A 131 40.36 52.64 30.21
N GLY A 132 41.31 51.86 29.67
CA GLY A 132 42.74 52.05 29.91
C GLY A 132 43.23 53.42 29.42
N LEU A 133 42.76 53.87 28.24
CA LEU A 133 43.07 55.19 27.71
C LEU A 133 42.47 56.31 28.56
N GLU A 134 41.22 56.17 29.01
CA GLU A 134 40.57 57.14 29.90
C GLU A 134 41.31 57.27 31.25
N ILE A 135 41.75 56.15 31.83
CA ILE A 135 42.55 56.14 33.06
C ILE A 135 43.91 56.81 32.81
N ALA A 136 44.59 56.45 31.72
CA ALA A 136 45.88 57.04 31.35
C ALA A 136 45.75 58.55 31.13
N GLU A 137 44.70 59.02 30.45
CA GLU A 137 44.41 60.44 30.27
C GLU A 137 44.20 61.14 31.62
N LYS A 138 43.43 60.54 32.53
CA LYS A 138 43.15 61.11 33.84
C LYS A 138 44.41 61.20 34.72
N ILE A 139 45.25 60.17 34.71
CA ILE A 139 46.55 60.17 35.39
C ILE A 139 47.48 61.21 34.76
N LEU A 140 47.57 61.28 33.43
CA LEU A 140 48.41 62.25 32.74
C LEU A 140 47.99 63.70 33.05
N ARG A 141 46.67 63.98 33.05
CA ARG A 141 46.14 65.29 33.46
C ARG A 141 46.49 65.63 34.91
N GLN A 142 46.47 64.65 35.80
CA GLN A 142 46.85 64.83 37.21
C GLN A 142 48.36 65.07 37.35
N GLU A 143 49.19 64.35 36.59
CA GLU A 143 50.64 64.49 36.64
C GLU A 143 51.12 65.79 35.97
N LEU A 144 50.37 66.32 35.00
CA LEU A 144 50.62 67.62 34.37
C LEU A 144 49.86 68.79 35.02
N SER A 145 49.41 68.64 36.26
CA SER A 145 48.61 69.64 36.97
C SER A 145 49.36 70.92 37.36
N THR A 146 50.68 70.95 37.20
CA THR A 146 51.55 72.09 37.57
C THR A 146 52.48 72.48 36.43
N ASP A 147 52.71 73.79 36.25
CA ASP A 147 53.56 74.36 35.19
C ASP A 147 54.99 73.78 35.19
N GLU A 148 55.53 73.48 36.36
CA GLU A 148 56.89 72.92 36.51
C GLU A 148 57.00 71.52 35.88
N LYS A 149 55.98 70.67 36.08
CA LYS A 149 55.93 69.32 35.51
C LYS A 149 55.68 69.34 34.00
N GLN A 150 54.89 70.30 33.51
CA GLN A 150 54.68 70.52 32.08
C GLN A 150 55.96 70.96 31.36
N LYS A 151 56.75 71.86 31.98
CA LYS A 151 58.07 72.24 31.47
C LYS A 151 59.07 71.08 31.43
N GLN A 152 59.16 70.28 32.49
CA GLN A 152 60.02 69.09 32.51
C GLN A 152 59.65 68.08 31.42
N LEU A 153 58.36 67.86 31.16
CA LEU A 153 57.92 66.98 30.07
C LEU A 153 58.33 67.55 28.70
N ALA A 154 58.15 68.85 28.46
CA ALA A 154 58.55 69.50 27.21
C ALA A 154 60.07 69.44 26.98
N GLU A 155 60.88 69.62 28.04
CA GLU A 155 62.33 69.44 27.98
C GLU A 155 62.71 67.98 27.69
N SER A 156 62.02 67.00 28.27
CA SER A 156 62.27 65.57 28.01
C SER A 156 61.97 65.18 26.56
N PHE A 157 60.85 65.63 25.99
CA PHE A 157 60.53 65.40 24.58
C PHE A 157 61.50 66.11 23.64
N ALA A 158 61.90 67.35 23.96
CA ALA A 158 62.91 68.08 23.18
C ALA A 158 64.29 67.39 23.23
N LYS A 159 64.59 66.70 24.33
CA LYS A 159 65.82 65.91 24.50
C LYS A 159 65.77 64.59 23.72
N ASP A 160 64.65 63.86 23.76
CA ASP A 160 64.45 62.62 22.98
C ASP A 160 64.48 62.89 21.46
N ILE A 161 63.94 64.02 21.01
CA ILE A 161 64.00 64.45 19.59
C ILE A 161 65.42 64.85 19.18
N ASN A 162 66.25 65.35 20.10
CA ASN A 162 67.67 65.65 19.84
C ASN A 162 68.59 64.40 19.98
N LEU A 163 68.07 63.29 20.49
CA LEU A 163 68.80 62.04 20.71
C LEU A 163 68.60 61.01 19.57
N ASN A 164 67.81 61.34 18.54
CA ASN A 164 67.76 60.68 17.23
C ASN A 164 68.25 61.65 16.13
#